data_AF-A0A7M7N659-F1
#
_entry.id   AF-A0A7M7N659-F1
#
_cell.length_a   1.000
_cell.length_b   1.000
_cell.length_c   1.000
_cell.angle_alpha   90.00
_cell.angle_beta   90.00
_cell.angle_gamma   90.00
#
_symmetry.space_group_name_H-M   'P 1'
#
loop_
_entity.id
_entity.type
_entity.pdbx_description
1 polymer ?
#
loop_
_entity_poly.entity_id
_entity_poly.type
_entity_poly.pdbx_seq_one_letter_code
_entity_poly.pdbx_strand_id
1 'polypeptide(L)'
;MNLAPPGGEFKRDVGSKVNLVSLNWEQIERLISCTNSSYPPEWKCKSEDHVCLKERKRKFPKPRAPTHCDDLLRRMKRLNGTTLWYFKSIGRNYDAIKRMLGILKPKYNINIDFAYSPISLMTPSKKAWKVGFPSSGLAIYSAATQFCKQITMFGFYPFSQDWRNRTLRHHYYEEGTMNYTSNQHHMPNEYRILLELNRTGAINLVNECR
;
A
#
# COMPACT_ATOMS: atom_id res chain seq x y z
N MET A 1 -0.39 -3.82 4.86
CA MET A 1 0.32 -3.07 3.79
C MET A 1 -0.62 -2.92 2.59
N ASN A 2 -0.41 -1.93 1.72
CA ASN A 2 -1.19 -1.73 0.49
C ASN A 2 -2.71 -1.80 0.72
N LEU A 3 -3.22 -1.01 1.67
CA LEU A 3 -4.65 -0.97 2.06
C LEU A 3 -5.27 -2.34 2.44
N ALA A 4 -4.45 -3.31 2.86
CA ALA A 4 -4.96 -4.57 3.38
C ALA A 4 -5.91 -4.33 4.57
N PRO A 5 -7.07 -5.02 4.63
CA PRO A 5 -8.10 -4.75 5.61
C PRO A 5 -7.65 -5.19 7.01
N PRO A 6 -7.66 -4.30 8.01
CA PRO A 6 -7.51 -4.68 9.41
C PRO A 6 -8.87 -5.07 10.00
N GLY A 7 -8.85 -5.86 11.08
CA GLY A 7 -10.04 -6.18 11.84
C GLY A 7 -11.10 -6.97 11.08
N GLY A 8 -12.37 -6.81 11.48
CA GLY A 8 -13.48 -7.56 10.91
C GLY A 8 -13.31 -9.07 11.10
N GLU A 9 -13.54 -9.84 10.04
CA GLU A 9 -13.33 -11.29 10.02
C GLU A 9 -11.86 -11.68 10.26
N PHE A 10 -10.90 -10.84 9.86
CA PHE A 10 -9.47 -11.08 10.04
C PHE A 10 -8.93 -10.60 11.39
N LYS A 11 -9.78 -10.03 12.27
CA LYS A 11 -9.35 -9.42 13.54
C LYS A 11 -8.53 -10.38 14.41
N ARG A 12 -8.89 -11.66 14.40
CA ARG A 12 -8.20 -12.69 15.20
C ARG A 12 -6.76 -12.92 14.73
N ASP A 13 -6.52 -12.82 13.43
CA ASP A 13 -5.25 -13.21 12.81
C ASP A 13 -4.31 -12.02 12.62
N VAL A 14 -4.84 -10.85 12.21
CA VAL A 14 -4.03 -9.66 11.89
C VAL A 14 -4.26 -8.48 12.83
N GLY A 15 -5.16 -8.63 13.81
CA GLY A 15 -5.53 -7.57 14.75
C GLY A 15 -6.39 -6.47 14.12
N SER A 16 -6.62 -5.39 14.88
CA SER A 16 -7.38 -4.20 14.42
C SER A 16 -6.61 -2.89 14.56
N LYS A 17 -5.44 -2.92 15.21
CA LYS A 17 -4.63 -1.71 15.44
C LYS A 17 -3.85 -1.38 14.16
N VAL A 18 -4.05 -0.17 13.66
CA VAL A 18 -3.28 0.37 12.53
C VAL A 18 -2.85 1.78 12.89
N ASN A 19 -1.55 2.05 12.83
CA ASN A 19 -1.00 3.40 12.97
C ASN A 19 -0.57 3.95 11.60
N LEU A 20 -0.03 3.07 10.76
CA LEU A 20 0.42 3.40 9.42
C LEU A 20 0.03 2.29 8.45
N VAL A 21 -0.46 2.66 7.28
CA VAL A 21 -0.77 1.75 6.18
C VAL A 21 -0.23 2.32 4.88
N SER A 22 0.44 1.49 4.09
CA SER A 22 0.92 1.91 2.77
C SER A 22 -0.14 1.75 1.69
N LEU A 23 0.08 2.40 0.55
CA LEU A 23 -0.65 2.19 -0.68
C LEU A 23 0.25 2.26 -1.91
N ASN A 24 -0.23 1.68 -3.02
CA ASN A 24 0.42 1.77 -4.31
C ASN A 24 -0.26 2.81 -5.23
N TRP A 25 0.34 3.07 -6.39
CA TRP A 25 -0.18 4.06 -7.34
C TRP A 25 -1.56 3.68 -7.90
N GLU A 26 -1.79 2.40 -8.20
CA GLU A 26 -3.08 1.92 -8.68
C GLU A 26 -4.21 2.20 -7.67
N GLN A 27 -3.94 2.04 -6.38
CA GLN A 27 -4.87 2.37 -5.31
C GLN A 27 -5.14 3.87 -5.22
N ILE A 28 -4.11 4.71 -5.39
CA ILE A 28 -4.26 6.18 -5.47
C ILE A 28 -5.12 6.56 -6.67
N GLU A 29 -4.84 6.01 -7.86
CA GLU A 29 -5.61 6.27 -9.07
C GLU A 29 -7.08 5.85 -8.91
N ARG A 30 -7.33 4.71 -8.28
CA ARG A 30 -8.70 4.26 -7.97
C ARG A 30 -9.41 5.21 -7.02
N LEU A 31 -8.75 5.66 -5.95
CA LEU A 31 -9.32 6.67 -5.04
C LEU A 31 -9.64 7.97 -5.78
N ILE A 32 -8.71 8.46 -6.59
CA ILE A 32 -8.92 9.65 -7.44
C ILE A 32 -10.11 9.44 -8.38
N SER A 33 -10.23 8.27 -9.01
CA SER A 33 -11.36 7.93 -9.90
C SER A 33 -12.69 7.96 -9.13
N CYS A 34 -12.75 7.35 -7.95
CA CYS A 34 -13.94 7.31 -7.10
C CYS A 34 -14.36 8.69 -6.57
N THR A 35 -13.41 9.62 -6.37
CA THR A 35 -13.72 10.97 -5.90
C THR A 35 -13.94 11.98 -7.03
N ASN A 36 -13.53 11.67 -8.27
CA ASN A 36 -13.52 12.63 -9.38
C ASN A 36 -14.92 13.17 -9.77
N SER A 37 -15.97 12.35 -9.67
CA SER A 37 -17.36 12.80 -9.91
C SER A 37 -17.77 13.90 -8.93
N SER A 38 -17.22 13.84 -7.72
CA SER A 38 -17.49 14.72 -6.59
C SER A 38 -16.68 16.01 -6.58
N TYR A 39 -15.78 16.22 -7.54
CA TYR A 39 -15.06 17.47 -7.65
C TYR A 39 -16.00 18.61 -8.07
N PRO A 40 -15.86 19.80 -7.46
CA PRO A 40 -16.57 20.98 -7.88
C PRO A 40 -16.40 21.25 -9.38
N PRO A 41 -17.40 21.81 -10.08
CA PRO A 41 -17.32 22.10 -11.51
C PRO A 41 -16.08 22.90 -11.91
N GLU A 42 -15.65 23.85 -11.09
CA GLU A 42 -14.47 24.70 -11.29
C GLU A 42 -13.14 23.94 -11.26
N TRP A 43 -13.11 22.72 -10.69
CA TRP A 43 -11.92 21.85 -10.71
C TRP A 43 -11.91 20.89 -11.90
N LYS A 44 -13.00 20.84 -12.67
CA LYS A 44 -13.09 20.04 -13.90
C LYS A 44 -12.62 20.91 -15.07
N CYS A 45 -11.85 20.32 -15.98
CA CYS A 45 -11.61 20.98 -17.26
C CYS A 45 -12.96 21.11 -17.97
N LYS A 46 -13.28 22.31 -18.45
CA LYS A 46 -14.43 22.52 -19.32
C LYS A 46 -14.22 21.73 -20.63
N SER A 47 -15.31 21.32 -21.27
CA SER A 47 -15.27 20.56 -22.53
C SER A 47 -14.50 21.28 -23.64
N GLU A 48 -14.61 22.60 -23.65
CA GLU A 48 -14.03 23.53 -24.62
C GLU A 48 -12.58 23.94 -24.28
N ASP A 49 -12.11 23.68 -23.07
CA ASP A 49 -10.74 24.01 -22.65
C ASP A 49 -9.77 22.89 -23.08
N HIS A 50 -9.44 22.91 -24.38
CA HIS A 50 -8.55 21.93 -25.00
C HIS A 50 -7.14 21.92 -24.41
N VAL A 51 -6.67 23.05 -23.87
CA VAL A 51 -5.36 23.16 -23.21
C VAL A 51 -5.40 22.40 -21.88
N CYS A 52 -6.40 22.66 -21.03
CA CYS A 52 -6.61 21.91 -19.78
C CYS A 52 -6.78 20.41 -20.04
N LEU A 53 -7.59 20.04 -21.05
CA LEU A 53 -7.82 18.64 -21.39
C LEU A 53 -6.56 17.93 -21.90
N LYS A 54 -5.74 18.60 -22.72
CA LYS A 54 -4.46 18.07 -23.23
C LYS A 54 -3.42 17.94 -22.11
N GLU A 55 -3.29 18.96 -21.27
CA GLU A 55 -2.46 18.95 -20.06
C GLU A 55 -2.87 17.81 -19.11
N ARG A 56 -4.17 17.67 -18.85
CA ARG A 56 -4.73 16.63 -17.99
C ARG A 56 -4.49 15.25 -18.57
N LYS A 57 -4.76 15.00 -19.85
CA LYS A 57 -4.46 13.72 -20.53
C LYS A 57 -2.97 13.36 -20.50
N ARG A 58 -2.08 14.36 -20.63
CA ARG A 58 -0.62 14.16 -20.58
C ARG A 58 -0.11 13.85 -19.17
N LYS A 59 -0.64 14.52 -18.15
CA LYS A 59 -0.22 14.37 -16.75
C LYS A 59 -0.88 13.16 -16.07
N PHE A 60 -2.14 12.90 -16.38
CA PHE A 60 -2.99 11.87 -15.77
C PHE A 60 -3.73 11.11 -16.88
N PRO A 61 -3.31 9.87 -17.22
CA PRO A 61 -4.07 9.05 -18.15
C PRO A 61 -5.53 8.94 -17.69
N LYS A 62 -6.47 8.75 -18.63
CA LYS A 62 -7.90 8.61 -18.27
C LYS A 62 -8.01 7.58 -17.13
N PRO A 63 -8.60 7.95 -15.98
CA PRO A 63 -8.77 7.01 -14.89
C PRO A 63 -9.48 5.76 -15.42
N ARG A 64 -9.05 4.58 -14.99
CA ARG A 64 -9.85 3.37 -15.24
C ARG A 64 -11.27 3.62 -14.71
N ALA A 65 -12.26 3.04 -15.39
CA ALA A 65 -13.64 3.12 -14.95
C ALA A 65 -13.71 2.76 -13.45
N PRO A 66 -14.43 3.55 -12.63
CA PRO A 66 -14.53 3.28 -11.21
C PRO A 66 -15.15 1.89 -11.00
N THR A 67 -14.35 0.93 -10.53
CA THR A 67 -14.84 -0.39 -10.16
C THR A 67 -14.82 -0.54 -8.65
N HIS A 68 -15.98 -0.92 -8.09
CA HIS A 68 -16.16 -1.20 -6.67
C HIS A 68 -15.78 -0.01 -5.75
N CYS A 69 -16.19 1.22 -6.10
CA CYS A 69 -15.88 2.41 -5.30
C CYS A 69 -16.47 2.35 -3.90
N ASP A 70 -17.70 1.86 -3.74
CA ASP A 70 -18.34 1.76 -2.43
C ASP A 70 -17.55 0.84 -1.50
N ASP A 71 -17.04 -0.28 -2.03
CA ASP A 71 -16.21 -1.19 -1.26
C ASP A 71 -14.85 -0.57 -0.88
N LEU A 72 -14.17 0.10 -1.83
CA LEU A 72 -12.92 0.80 -1.55
C LEU A 72 -13.13 1.90 -0.49
N LEU A 73 -14.16 2.74 -0.63
CA LEU A 73 -14.47 3.81 0.32
C LEU A 73 -14.88 3.26 1.68
N ARG A 74 -15.59 2.13 1.74
CA ARG A 74 -15.92 1.42 2.98
C ARG A 74 -14.66 0.90 3.68
N ARG A 75 -13.70 0.36 2.93
CA ARG A 75 -12.39 -0.04 3.46
C ARG A 75 -11.60 1.16 4.00
N MET A 76 -11.59 2.27 3.27
CA MET A 76 -10.95 3.51 3.72
C MET A 76 -11.55 4.04 5.03
N LYS A 77 -12.87 3.96 5.24
CA LYS A 77 -13.50 4.35 6.51
C LYS A 77 -12.97 3.58 7.72
N ARG A 78 -12.62 2.29 7.56
CA ARG A 78 -12.02 1.47 8.64
C ARG A 78 -10.62 1.93 9.03
N LEU A 79 -10.00 2.79 8.23
CA LEU A 79 -8.67 3.35 8.45
C LEU A 79 -8.73 4.78 9.00
N ASN A 80 -9.90 5.25 9.45
CA ASN A 80 -10.02 6.57 10.08
C ASN A 80 -9.10 6.68 11.31
N GLY A 81 -8.41 7.82 11.43
CA GLY A 81 -7.43 8.07 12.50
C GLY A 81 -6.07 7.40 12.28
N THR A 82 -5.80 6.90 11.07
CA THR A 82 -4.51 6.28 10.70
C THR A 82 -3.75 7.12 9.67
N THR A 83 -2.45 6.88 9.57
CA THR A 83 -1.60 7.48 8.55
C THR A 83 -1.53 6.60 7.30
N LEU A 84 -2.01 7.12 6.18
CA LEU A 84 -1.83 6.54 4.86
C LEU A 84 -0.51 7.03 4.26
N TRP A 85 0.39 6.11 3.91
CA TRP A 85 1.74 6.47 3.47
C TRP A 85 2.06 6.01 2.05
N TYR A 86 2.35 6.97 1.17
CA TYR A 86 2.89 6.71 -0.17
C TYR A 86 4.40 6.91 -0.23
N PHE A 87 5.15 5.81 -0.18
CA PHE A 87 6.61 5.85 -0.03
C PHE A 87 7.41 5.84 -1.35
N LYS A 88 6.75 5.88 -2.52
CA LYS A 88 7.39 5.69 -3.84
C LYS A 88 7.69 6.98 -4.62
N SER A 89 7.78 8.13 -3.93
CA SER A 89 7.87 9.48 -4.50
C SER A 89 6.57 9.95 -5.17
N ILE A 90 6.00 11.05 -4.65
CA ILE A 90 4.71 11.59 -5.13
C ILE A 90 4.84 12.37 -6.45
N GLY A 91 6.02 12.92 -6.73
CA GLY A 91 6.33 13.70 -7.94
C GLY A 91 5.22 14.70 -8.34
N ARG A 92 4.88 14.70 -9.62
CA ARG A 92 3.86 15.58 -10.23
C ARG A 92 2.42 15.30 -9.80
N ASN A 93 2.17 14.27 -8.99
CA ASN A 93 0.82 13.83 -8.64
C ASN A 93 0.29 14.48 -7.35
N TYR A 94 1.10 15.33 -6.71
CA TYR A 94 0.78 16.00 -5.45
C TYR A 94 -0.60 16.68 -5.48
N ASP A 95 -0.88 17.51 -6.49
CA ASP A 95 -2.14 18.26 -6.56
C ASP A 95 -3.36 17.35 -6.72
N ALA A 96 -3.24 16.26 -7.49
CA ALA A 96 -4.33 15.31 -7.68
C ALA A 96 -4.66 14.56 -6.39
N ILE A 97 -3.63 14.20 -5.63
CA ILE A 97 -3.78 13.57 -4.31
C ILE A 97 -4.38 14.57 -3.32
N LYS A 98 -3.87 15.81 -3.28
CA LYS A 98 -4.40 16.87 -2.41
C LYS A 98 -5.90 17.10 -2.65
N ARG A 99 -6.35 17.18 -3.92
CA ARG A 99 -7.78 17.30 -4.26
C ARG A 99 -8.59 16.08 -3.82
N MET A 100 -8.10 14.87 -4.08
CA MET A 100 -8.76 13.63 -3.65
C MET A 100 -8.96 13.61 -2.14
N LEU A 101 -7.91 13.91 -1.36
CA LEU A 101 -7.96 14.00 0.09
C LEU A 101 -8.96 15.06 0.57
N GLY A 102 -9.03 16.20 -0.13
CA GLY A 102 -9.99 17.28 0.13
C GLY A 102 -11.46 16.86 -0.03
N ILE A 103 -11.76 15.78 -0.75
CA ILE A 103 -13.11 15.23 -0.88
C ILE A 103 -13.40 14.13 0.16
N LEU A 104 -12.39 13.32 0.52
CA LEU A 104 -12.57 12.15 1.38
C LEU A 104 -13.27 12.49 2.71
N LYS A 105 -12.82 13.56 3.38
CA LYS A 105 -13.40 13.97 4.67
C LYS A 105 -14.81 14.56 4.53
N PRO A 106 -15.05 15.65 3.78
CA PRO A 106 -16.37 16.30 3.76
C PRO A 106 -17.45 15.44 3.11
N LYS A 107 -17.14 14.63 2.09
CA LYS A 107 -18.16 13.87 1.37
C LYS A 107 -18.35 12.45 1.89
N TYR A 108 -17.26 11.79 2.30
CA TYR A 108 -17.30 10.38 2.65
C TYR A 108 -17.04 10.11 4.12
N ASN A 109 -16.81 11.15 4.94
CA ASN A 109 -16.45 11.02 6.35
C ASN A 109 -15.22 10.11 6.58
N ILE A 110 -14.23 10.22 5.69
CA ILE A 110 -12.96 9.51 5.77
C ILE A 110 -11.90 10.51 6.27
N ASN A 111 -11.45 10.32 7.52
CA ASN A 111 -10.49 11.18 8.20
C ASN A 111 -9.16 10.42 8.37
N ILE A 112 -8.24 10.64 7.43
CA ILE A 112 -6.92 10.00 7.38
C ILE A 112 -5.83 11.04 7.25
N ASP A 113 -4.70 10.79 7.89
CA ASP A 113 -3.48 11.58 7.67
C ASP A 113 -2.76 11.02 6.45
N PHE A 114 -2.33 11.88 5.53
CA PHE A 114 -1.59 11.45 4.34
C PHE A 114 -0.12 11.84 4.43
N ALA A 115 0.74 10.83 4.47
CA ALA A 115 2.18 10.98 4.42
C ALA A 115 2.71 10.58 3.03
N TYR A 116 3.76 11.26 2.57
CA TYR A 116 4.48 10.88 1.36
C TYR A 116 5.99 11.01 1.54
N SER A 117 6.75 10.17 0.84
CA SER A 117 8.20 10.30 0.79
C SER A 117 8.59 11.15 -0.43
N PRO A 118 9.42 12.20 -0.29
CA PRO A 118 9.93 12.95 -1.44
C PRO A 118 10.78 12.07 -2.37
N ILE A 119 11.58 11.18 -1.78
CA ILE A 119 12.41 10.19 -2.47
C ILE A 119 11.80 8.81 -2.25
N SER A 120 11.80 7.97 -3.29
CA SER A 120 11.30 6.60 -3.20
C SER A 120 12.14 5.77 -2.24
N LEU A 121 11.48 5.11 -1.27
CA LEU A 121 12.16 4.17 -0.36
C LEU A 121 12.68 2.91 -1.04
N MET A 122 12.23 2.63 -2.26
CA MET A 122 12.67 1.45 -3.02
C MET A 122 14.19 1.49 -3.26
N THR A 123 14.75 2.65 -3.58
CA THR A 123 16.18 2.82 -3.87
C THR A 123 17.07 2.58 -2.66
N PRO A 124 16.86 3.24 -1.49
CA PRO A 124 17.65 2.94 -0.30
C PRO A 124 17.47 1.49 0.16
N SER A 125 16.27 0.93 0.11
CA SER A 125 16.04 -0.48 0.46
C SER A 125 16.80 -1.44 -0.45
N LYS A 126 16.80 -1.17 -1.77
CA LYS A 126 17.58 -1.95 -2.73
C LYS A 126 19.06 -2.00 -2.35
N LYS A 127 19.64 -0.84 -2.02
CA LYS A 127 21.06 -0.70 -1.66
C LYS A 127 21.36 -1.37 -0.33
N ALA A 128 20.52 -1.14 0.69
CA ALA A 128 20.73 -1.67 2.04
C ALA A 128 20.73 -3.20 2.06
N TRP A 129 19.81 -3.83 1.34
CA TRP A 129 19.59 -5.27 1.38
C TRP A 129 20.21 -6.02 0.19
N LYS A 130 20.88 -5.31 -0.73
CA LYS A 130 21.52 -5.87 -1.94
C LYS A 130 20.58 -6.77 -2.77
N VAL A 131 19.32 -6.35 -2.92
CA VAL A 131 18.30 -7.05 -3.72
C VAL A 131 18.05 -6.39 -5.07
N GLY A 132 17.38 -7.06 -6.01
CA GLY A 132 17.04 -6.52 -7.32
C GLY A 132 15.93 -5.47 -7.26
N PHE A 133 14.71 -5.90 -6.91
CA PHE A 133 13.51 -5.07 -6.76
C PHE A 133 12.84 -5.35 -5.41
N PRO A 134 13.07 -4.55 -4.36
CA PRO A 134 12.53 -4.86 -3.04
C PRO A 134 10.99 -4.91 -3.05
N SER A 135 10.39 -5.79 -2.25
CA SER A 135 8.96 -5.79 -1.99
C SER A 135 8.56 -4.57 -1.15
N SER A 136 7.25 -4.29 -1.09
CA SER A 136 6.75 -3.25 -0.18
C SER A 136 7.02 -3.60 1.30
N GLY A 137 7.06 -4.90 1.64
CA GLY A 137 7.37 -5.36 2.99
C GLY A 137 8.80 -5.04 3.38
N LEU A 138 9.77 -5.37 2.52
CA LEU A 138 11.17 -5.07 2.79
C LEU A 138 11.43 -3.55 2.80
N ALA A 139 10.73 -2.78 1.95
CA ALA A 139 10.83 -1.33 1.95
C ALA A 139 10.31 -0.69 3.25
N ILE A 140 9.16 -1.14 3.75
CA ILE A 140 8.60 -0.65 5.02
C ILE A 140 9.46 -1.10 6.20
N TYR A 141 9.98 -2.33 6.18
CA TYR A 141 10.94 -2.78 7.18
C TYR A 141 12.18 -1.86 7.22
N SER A 142 12.74 -1.52 6.04
CA SER A 142 13.89 -0.60 5.94
C SER A 142 13.62 0.76 6.59
N ALA A 143 12.39 1.25 6.53
CA ALA A 143 12.02 2.48 7.20
C ALA A 143 11.85 2.29 8.70
N ALA A 144 11.19 1.19 9.11
CA ALA A 144 10.96 0.86 10.50
C ALA A 144 12.27 0.78 11.31
N THR A 145 13.37 0.31 10.71
CA THR A 145 14.69 0.28 11.39
C THR A 145 15.19 1.67 11.80
N GLN A 146 14.66 2.75 11.23
CA GLN A 146 15.08 4.12 11.53
C GLN A 146 14.36 4.72 12.74
N PHE A 147 13.22 4.16 13.15
CA PHE A 147 12.39 4.74 14.21
C PHE A 147 11.80 3.72 15.21
N CYS A 148 12.00 2.42 14.98
CA CYS A 148 11.58 1.36 15.91
C CYS A 148 12.79 0.78 16.65
N LYS A 149 12.69 0.67 17.99
CA LYS A 149 13.70 -0.01 18.82
C LYS A 149 13.66 -1.52 18.69
N GLN A 150 12.46 -2.08 18.54
CA GLN A 150 12.21 -3.51 18.38
C GLN A 150 11.17 -3.71 17.28
N ILE A 151 11.40 -4.70 16.43
CA ILE A 151 10.54 -4.97 15.27
C ILE A 151 10.11 -6.43 15.32
N THR A 152 8.80 -6.62 15.46
CA THR A 152 8.15 -7.91 15.23
C THR A 152 7.48 -7.88 13.87
N MET A 153 7.77 -8.86 13.04
CA MET A 153 7.25 -8.96 11.68
C MET A 153 6.32 -10.15 11.54
N PHE A 154 5.14 -9.89 11.01
CA PHE A 154 4.08 -10.86 10.78
C PHE A 154 3.73 -10.92 9.30
N GLY A 155 3.26 -12.09 8.84
CA GLY A 155 2.69 -12.24 7.49
C GLY A 155 3.69 -12.13 6.34
N PHE A 156 5.00 -12.19 6.62
CA PHE A 156 6.03 -12.28 5.58
C PHE A 156 6.40 -13.75 5.34
N TYR A 157 5.59 -14.43 4.52
CA TYR A 157 5.79 -15.84 4.16
C TYR A 157 5.53 -16.06 2.67
N PRO A 158 6.54 -15.88 1.80
CA PRO A 158 6.37 -15.88 0.35
C PRO A 158 6.42 -17.30 -0.24
N PHE A 159 5.57 -18.20 0.28
CA PHE A 159 5.43 -19.57 -0.20
C PHE A 159 3.96 -19.93 -0.32
N SER A 160 3.64 -20.78 -1.30
CA SER A 160 2.27 -21.24 -1.56
C SER A 160 1.87 -22.43 -0.68
N GLN A 161 2.79 -22.96 0.12
CA GLN A 161 2.57 -24.10 1.00
C GLN A 161 3.29 -23.89 2.32
N ASP A 162 2.70 -24.37 3.41
CA ASP A 162 3.36 -24.45 4.71
C ASP A 162 4.09 -25.78 4.91
N TRP A 163 4.71 -25.96 6.08
CA TRP A 163 5.45 -27.18 6.44
C TRP A 163 4.56 -28.43 6.59
N ARG A 164 3.23 -28.27 6.64
CA ARG A 164 2.24 -29.36 6.65
C ARG A 164 1.66 -29.62 5.27
N ASN A 165 2.25 -29.06 4.20
CA ASN A 165 1.76 -29.12 2.83
C ASN A 165 0.35 -28.53 2.64
N ARG A 166 -0.10 -27.64 3.52
CA ARG A 166 -1.37 -26.92 3.32
C ARG A 166 -1.15 -25.81 2.32
N THR A 167 -2.02 -25.74 1.32
CA THR A 167 -2.02 -24.64 0.34
C THR A 167 -2.35 -23.32 1.04
N LEU A 168 -1.48 -22.33 0.87
CA LEU A 168 -1.64 -20.98 1.39
C LEU A 168 -2.05 -20.02 0.28
N ARG A 169 -2.92 -19.08 0.63
CA ARG A 169 -3.27 -17.94 -0.22
C ARG A 169 -2.12 -16.94 -0.23
N HIS A 170 -2.03 -16.17 -1.31
CA HIS A 170 -1.03 -15.10 -1.41
C HIS A 170 -1.26 -13.99 -0.38
N HIS A 171 -2.52 -13.56 -0.25
CA HIS A 171 -2.94 -12.63 0.79
C HIS A 171 -3.97 -13.27 1.70
N TYR A 172 -4.03 -12.82 2.95
CA TYR A 172 -4.98 -13.33 3.93
C TYR A 172 -6.44 -12.93 3.64
N TYR A 173 -6.66 -11.94 2.79
CA TYR A 173 -7.96 -11.29 2.57
C TYR A 173 -8.56 -11.50 1.17
N GLU A 174 -7.85 -12.17 0.26
CA GLU A 174 -8.36 -12.45 -1.08
C GLU A 174 -8.02 -13.87 -1.51
N GLU A 175 -8.82 -14.39 -2.44
CA GLU A 175 -8.53 -15.66 -3.08
C GLU A 175 -7.38 -15.50 -4.08
N GLY A 176 -6.53 -16.52 -4.17
CA GLY A 176 -5.47 -16.56 -5.16
C GLY A 176 -4.13 -16.98 -4.58
N THR A 177 -3.29 -17.52 -5.45
CA THR A 177 -1.91 -17.87 -5.17
C THR A 177 -0.98 -17.02 -6.03
N MET A 178 0.27 -16.89 -5.62
CA MET A 178 1.30 -16.18 -6.38
C MET A 178 2.47 -17.13 -6.64
N ASN A 179 3.01 -17.07 -7.86
CA ASN A 179 4.33 -17.64 -8.12
C ASN A 179 5.40 -16.69 -7.56
N TYR A 180 6.06 -17.11 -6.48
CA TYR A 180 7.04 -16.31 -5.77
C TYR A 180 8.46 -16.37 -6.36
N THR A 181 8.74 -17.36 -7.21
CA THR A 181 10.08 -17.57 -7.80
C THR A 181 10.25 -16.82 -9.12
N SER A 182 9.17 -16.61 -9.88
CA SER A 182 9.20 -15.87 -11.15
C SER A 182 8.76 -14.40 -11.04
N ASN A 183 8.36 -13.95 -9.85
CA ASN A 183 7.96 -12.54 -9.67
C ASN A 183 9.18 -11.60 -9.64
N GLN A 184 8.96 -10.34 -10.02
CA GLN A 184 10.01 -9.33 -10.08
C GLN A 184 10.77 -9.12 -8.76
N HIS A 185 10.12 -9.40 -7.62
CA HIS A 185 10.64 -9.14 -6.29
C HIS A 185 11.58 -10.23 -5.79
N HIS A 186 11.42 -11.47 -6.26
CA HIS A 186 12.12 -12.63 -5.73
C HIS A 186 12.00 -12.73 -4.20
N MET A 187 10.76 -12.60 -3.68
CA MET A 187 10.49 -12.53 -2.23
C MET A 187 11.07 -13.68 -1.39
N PRO A 188 11.27 -14.92 -1.89
CA PRO A 188 12.00 -15.94 -1.14
C PRO A 188 13.42 -15.53 -0.74
N ASN A 189 14.10 -14.71 -1.55
CA ASN A 189 15.42 -14.17 -1.19
C ASN A 189 15.32 -13.14 -0.07
N GLU A 190 14.30 -12.29 -0.09
CA GLU A 190 14.02 -11.35 1.00
C GLU A 190 13.72 -12.10 2.29
N TYR A 191 12.92 -13.17 2.23
CA TYR A 191 12.61 -14.01 3.39
C TYR A 191 13.87 -14.63 4.01
N ARG A 192 14.86 -15.06 3.20
CA ARG A 192 16.16 -15.53 3.72
C ARG A 192 16.91 -14.44 4.51
N ILE A 193 16.88 -13.20 4.03
CA ILE A 193 17.47 -12.05 4.76
C ILE A 193 16.76 -11.86 6.11
N LEU A 194 15.43 -11.91 6.11
CA LEU A 194 14.63 -11.76 7.33
C LEU A 194 14.83 -12.90 8.33
N LEU A 195 15.00 -14.14 7.85
CA LEU A 195 15.33 -15.28 8.69
C LEU A 195 16.69 -15.10 9.38
N GLU A 196 17.70 -14.58 8.68
CA GLU A 196 19.01 -14.33 9.26
C GLU A 196 18.97 -13.22 10.32
N LEU A 197 18.22 -12.15 10.04
CA LEU A 197 17.96 -11.09 11.02
C LEU A 197 17.23 -11.63 12.26
N ASN A 198 16.30 -12.57 12.07
CA ASN A 198 15.63 -13.22 13.19
C ASN A 198 16.60 -14.09 14.02
N ARG A 199 17.47 -14.86 13.37
CA ARG A 199 18.48 -15.71 14.04
C ARG A 199 19.46 -14.91 14.89
N THR A 200 19.83 -13.72 14.41
CA THR A 200 20.73 -12.80 15.12
C THR A 200 20.02 -11.95 16.18
N GLY A 201 18.69 -12.06 16.31
CA GLY A 201 17.89 -11.30 17.27
C GLY A 201 17.62 -9.84 16.86
N ALA A 202 17.95 -9.45 15.62
CA ALA A 202 17.69 -8.11 15.11
C ALA A 202 16.18 -7.83 14.88
N ILE A 203 15.41 -8.88 14.60
CA ILE A 203 13.94 -8.84 14.53
C ILE A 203 13.34 -10.09 15.19
N ASN A 204 12.04 -10.02 15.48
CA ASN A 204 11.23 -11.21 15.76
C ASN A 204 10.33 -11.51 14.54
N LEU A 205 10.65 -12.55 13.77
CA LEU A 205 9.86 -12.98 12.63
C LEU A 205 8.88 -14.07 13.06
N VAL A 206 7.58 -13.74 13.02
CA VAL A 206 6.50 -14.61 13.45
C VAL A 206 5.77 -15.17 12.23
N ASN A 207 5.98 -16.47 11.98
CA ASN A 207 5.26 -17.21 10.94
C ASN A 207 4.09 -18.03 11.50
N GLU A 208 4.09 -18.28 12.81
CA GLU A 208 3.01 -18.96 13.52
C GLU A 208 2.77 -18.26 14.87
N CYS A 209 1.52 -17.90 15.14
CA CYS A 209 1.12 -17.47 16.48
C CYS A 209 0.90 -18.72 17.33
N ARG A 210 1.65 -18.86 18.43
CA ARG A 210 1.41 -19.86 19.46
C ARG A 210 0.43 -19.34 20.49
#